data_AF-A0A3S5B600-F1
#
_entry.id   AF-A0A3S5B600-F1
#
_cell.length_a   1.000
_cell.length_b   1.000
_cell.length_c   1.000
_cell.angle_alpha   90.00
_cell.angle_beta   90.00
_cell.angle_gamma   90.00
#
_symmetry.space_group_name_H-M   'P 1'
#
loop_
_entity.id
_entity.type
_entity.pdbx_description
1 polymer ?
#
loop_
_entity_poly.entity_id
_entity_poly.type
_entity_poly.pdbx_seq_one_letter_code
_entity_poly.pdbx_strand_id
1 'polypeptide(L)'
;MEMDSHMFQCVGNECIKAIAKALDLPLYKRELSGSAICKGFDYYSSDLDEVEDLFRLIQSLLSSDPEIKGVAVGAILSNYQRIRVEHVCARLNMISLAFLWQRDQLELLDCMIASNLDAIIIKIASFGLSVNRDLGQHISKAFSNLRKLASSSVPLNACGEGGEYESITLDCPIFKKQIVLQPKHIKCVVSSSDPFAPVAHLQILHFDLLVSYVSCCCICILSIFCHNLASIFSP
;
A
#
# COMPACT_ATOMS: atom_id res chain seq x y z
N MET A 1 1.56 -13.72 15.98
CA MET A 1 0.68 -12.60 16.33
C MET A 1 0.74 -11.66 15.15
N GLU A 2 -0.38 -11.40 14.49
CA GLU A 2 -0.43 -10.37 13.45
C GLU A 2 -0.03 -9.05 14.11
N MET A 3 0.93 -8.35 13.51
CA MET A 3 1.34 -7.04 13.99
C MET A 3 0.26 -6.06 13.53
N ASP A 4 -0.54 -5.55 14.47
CA ASP A 4 -1.63 -4.63 14.16
C ASP A 4 -1.07 -3.19 14.14
N SER A 5 -0.80 -2.69 12.94
CA SER A 5 -0.46 -1.29 12.69
C SER A 5 -1.68 -0.55 12.15
N HIS A 6 -1.91 0.68 12.63
CA HIS A 6 -2.92 1.57 12.03
C HIS A 6 -2.30 2.40 10.90
N MET A 7 -0.99 2.63 10.95
CA MET A 7 -0.26 3.43 9.97
C MET A 7 0.23 2.62 8.77
N PHE A 8 0.58 1.34 8.95
CA PHE A 8 1.27 0.55 7.94
C PHE A 8 0.52 -0.73 7.54
N GLN A 9 0.67 -1.13 6.28
CA GLN A 9 0.16 -2.39 5.76
C GLN A 9 1.11 -3.49 6.20
N CYS A 10 0.58 -4.49 6.89
CA CYS A 10 1.38 -5.61 7.37
C CYS A 10 1.27 -6.83 6.43
N VAL A 11 0.12 -7.05 5.80
CA VAL A 11 -0.04 -8.17 4.85
C VAL A 11 0.67 -7.84 3.54
N GLY A 12 1.44 -8.80 3.01
CA GLY A 12 2.19 -8.62 1.77
C GLY A 12 3.51 -7.86 1.91
N ASN A 13 3.97 -7.56 3.13
CA ASN A 13 5.28 -6.91 3.37
C ASN A 13 6.46 -7.71 2.76
N GLU A 14 6.29 -9.03 2.64
CA GLU A 14 7.22 -9.95 1.98
C GLU A 14 7.61 -9.46 0.58
N CYS A 15 6.66 -8.84 -0.12
CA CYS A 15 6.78 -8.49 -1.54
C CYS A 15 7.29 -7.07 -1.80
N ILE A 16 7.46 -6.22 -0.80
CA ILE A 16 8.05 -4.88 -1.01
C ILE A 16 9.46 -4.98 -1.58
N LYS A 17 10.21 -6.02 -1.19
CA LYS A 17 11.52 -6.33 -1.80
C LYS A 17 11.39 -6.64 -3.29
N ALA A 18 10.29 -7.27 -3.71
CA ALA A 18 10.01 -7.52 -5.12
C ALA A 18 9.71 -6.22 -5.84
N ILE A 19 8.89 -5.33 -5.26
CA ILE A 19 8.53 -4.06 -5.88
C ILE A 19 9.74 -3.12 -6.03
N ALA A 20 10.61 -3.01 -5.02
CA ALA A 20 11.83 -2.23 -5.15
C ALA A 20 12.74 -2.75 -6.29
N LYS A 21 12.89 -4.08 -6.39
CA LYS A 21 13.63 -4.72 -7.49
C LYS A 21 12.95 -4.57 -8.85
N ALA A 22 11.62 -4.49 -8.87
CA ALA A 22 10.82 -4.28 -10.06
C ALA A 22 10.96 -2.85 -10.56
N LEU A 23 10.97 -1.87 -9.66
CA LEU A 23 11.19 -0.46 -9.98
C LEU A 23 12.66 -0.11 -10.29
N ASP A 24 13.59 -0.97 -9.87
CA ASP A 24 15.04 -0.72 -9.90
C ASP A 24 15.45 0.48 -9.04
N LEU A 25 14.91 0.53 -7.82
CA LEU A 25 15.13 1.63 -6.89
C LEU A 25 15.64 1.11 -5.52
N PRO A 26 16.41 1.93 -4.77
CA PRO A 26 16.88 1.55 -3.45
C PRO A 26 15.71 1.30 -2.48
N LEU A 27 15.90 0.33 -1.59
CA LEU A 27 14.92 -0.02 -0.57
C LEU A 27 15.49 0.21 0.81
N TYR A 28 14.87 1.10 1.56
CA TYR A 28 15.18 1.38 2.96
C TYR A 28 14.07 0.81 3.85
N LYS A 29 14.45 0.05 4.87
CA LYS A 29 13.51 -0.59 5.80
C LYS A 29 13.98 -0.41 7.23
N ARG A 30 13.01 -0.26 8.13
CA ARG A 30 13.20 -0.29 9.59
C ARG A 30 12.12 -1.20 10.18
N GLU A 31 12.49 -2.03 11.15
CA GLU A 31 11.52 -2.79 11.94
C GLU A 31 10.77 -1.85 12.89
N LEU A 32 9.47 -2.06 13.04
CA LEU A 32 8.69 -1.30 14.00
C LEU A 32 9.05 -1.75 15.42
N SER A 33 9.43 -0.79 16.24
CA SER A 33 9.65 -0.95 17.67
C SER A 33 8.50 -0.34 18.48
N GLY A 34 7.84 0.67 17.92
CA GLY A 34 6.65 1.30 18.49
C GLY A 34 5.35 0.56 18.14
N SER A 35 4.28 0.97 18.82
CA SER A 35 2.91 0.51 18.57
C SER A 35 2.02 1.72 18.23
N ALA A 36 0.79 1.48 17.76
CA ALA A 36 -0.16 2.58 17.54
C ALA A 36 -0.64 3.15 18.88
N ILE A 37 0.00 4.21 19.37
CA ILE A 37 -0.30 4.87 20.66
C ILE A 37 -1.13 6.12 20.42
N CYS A 38 -0.63 7.02 19.60
CA CYS A 38 -1.26 8.29 19.29
C CYS A 38 -2.35 8.03 18.25
N LYS A 39 -3.56 7.65 18.68
CA LYS A 39 -4.69 7.32 17.78
C LYS A 39 -5.65 8.49 17.49
N GLY A 40 -5.37 9.66 18.07
CA GLY A 40 -6.20 10.87 17.92
C GLY A 40 -6.22 11.45 16.51
N PHE A 41 -7.08 12.46 16.33
CA PHE A 41 -7.16 13.23 15.09
C PHE A 41 -5.85 13.97 14.80
N ASP A 42 -5.36 14.70 15.81
CA ASP A 42 -4.03 15.30 15.78
C ASP A 42 -2.97 14.30 16.19
N TYR A 43 -1.74 14.52 15.69
CA TYR A 43 -0.58 13.73 16.08
C TYR A 43 0.32 14.53 17.03
N TYR A 44 0.77 13.87 18.09
CA TYR A 44 1.83 14.34 18.97
C TYR A 44 2.92 13.25 19.03
N SER A 45 4.18 13.66 19.08
CA SER A 45 5.29 12.71 19.15
C SER A 45 5.28 11.94 20.47
N SER A 46 5.42 10.62 20.38
CA SER A 46 5.57 9.71 21.52
C SER A 46 6.62 8.67 21.16
N ASP A 47 7.65 8.51 21.97
CA ASP A 47 8.83 7.68 21.63
C ASP A 47 8.52 6.22 21.30
N LEU A 48 7.41 5.72 21.87
CA LEU A 48 6.92 4.35 21.70
C LEU A 48 5.88 4.22 20.57
N ASP A 49 5.61 5.28 19.82
CA ASP A 49 4.64 5.27 18.72
C ASP A 49 5.29 4.83 17.40
N GLU A 50 4.54 4.04 16.61
CA GLU A 50 5.00 3.49 15.32
C GLU A 50 5.44 4.58 14.31
N VAL A 51 4.92 5.80 14.43
CA VAL A 51 5.29 6.93 13.55
C VAL A 51 6.72 7.44 13.85
N GLU A 52 7.23 7.27 15.07
CA GLU A 52 8.61 7.67 15.38
C GLU A 52 9.64 6.72 14.73
N ASP A 53 9.28 5.47 14.44
CA ASP A 53 10.14 4.58 13.65
C ASP A 53 10.28 5.05 12.21
N LEU A 54 9.21 5.60 11.64
CA LEU A 54 9.24 6.28 10.35
C LEU A 54 10.13 7.53 10.41
N PHE A 55 9.98 8.37 11.43
CA PHE A 55 10.84 9.54 11.64
C PHE A 55 12.33 9.15 11.68
N ARG A 56 12.68 8.16 12.48
CA ARG A 56 14.07 7.68 12.63
C ARG A 56 14.61 7.09 11.32
N LEU A 57 13.77 6.42 10.53
CA LEU A 57 14.16 5.92 9.21
C LEU A 57 14.54 7.08 8.30
N ILE A 58 13.63 8.04 8.10
CA ILE A 58 13.87 9.18 7.21
C ILE A 58 15.05 10.03 7.69
N GLN A 59 15.17 10.26 9.01
CA GLN A 59 16.31 10.98 9.58
C GLN A 59 17.65 10.33 9.25
N SER A 60 17.73 9.00 9.30
CA SER A 60 18.96 8.29 8.92
C SER A 60 19.26 8.41 7.43
N LEU A 61 18.23 8.51 6.58
CA LEU A 61 18.40 8.70 5.14
C LEU A 61 18.89 10.10 4.80
N LEU A 62 18.33 11.13 5.42
CA LEU A 62 18.78 12.51 5.22
C LEU A 62 20.24 12.71 5.65
N SER A 63 20.71 11.92 6.62
CA SER A 63 22.12 11.95 7.04
C SER A 63 23.05 11.36 5.97
N SER A 64 22.57 10.40 5.17
CA SER A 64 23.33 9.79 4.07
C SER A 64 23.17 10.48 2.72
N ASP A 65 21.98 11.04 2.46
CA ASP A 65 21.61 11.69 1.21
C ASP A 65 20.80 12.96 1.51
N PRO A 66 21.48 14.11 1.65
CA PRO A 66 20.83 15.40 1.91
C PRO A 66 20.02 15.95 0.73
N GLU A 67 20.06 15.33 -0.46
CA GLU A 67 19.32 15.82 -1.64
C GLU A 67 17.84 15.47 -1.59
N ILE A 68 17.44 14.54 -0.71
CA ILE A 68 16.05 14.14 -0.50
C ILE A 68 15.28 15.31 0.14
N LYS A 69 14.30 15.84 -0.61
CA LYS A 69 13.51 17.02 -0.19
C LYS A 69 12.08 16.72 0.21
N GLY A 70 11.58 15.51 -0.06
CA GLY A 70 10.18 15.21 0.18
C GLY A 70 9.87 13.72 0.29
N VAL A 71 8.68 13.46 0.80
CA VAL A 71 8.12 12.13 1.01
C VAL A 71 6.75 12.07 0.35
N ALA A 72 6.59 11.16 -0.61
CA ALA A 72 5.29 10.87 -1.22
C ALA A 72 4.54 9.81 -0.39
N VAL A 73 3.24 10.02 -0.20
CA VAL A 73 2.35 9.10 0.54
C VAL A 73 1.13 8.72 -0.29
N GLY A 74 0.78 7.44 -0.24
CA GLY A 74 -0.40 6.87 -0.91
C GLY A 74 -1.69 6.91 -0.07
N ALA A 75 -1.88 7.94 0.75
CA ALA A 75 -3.13 8.13 1.49
C ALA A 75 -4.19 8.72 0.54
N ILE A 76 -5.37 8.08 0.44
CA ILE A 76 -6.46 8.55 -0.44
C ILE A 76 -7.51 9.28 0.39
N LEU A 77 -8.09 8.62 1.40
CA LEU A 77 -9.10 9.23 2.28
C LEU A 77 -8.59 9.44 3.72
N SER A 78 -7.70 8.58 4.20
CA SER A 78 -7.20 8.60 5.58
C SER A 78 -6.43 9.88 5.96
N ASN A 79 -7.08 10.77 6.72
CA ASN A 79 -6.42 11.89 7.39
C ASN A 79 -5.42 11.41 8.46
N TYR A 80 -5.70 10.28 9.10
CA TYR A 80 -4.83 9.69 10.12
C TYR A 80 -3.41 9.50 9.57
N GLN A 81 -3.30 8.85 8.41
CA GLN A 81 -2.02 8.55 7.78
C GLN A 81 -1.35 9.81 7.24
N ARG A 82 -2.11 10.67 6.56
CA ARG A 82 -1.59 11.92 6.00
C ARG A 82 -0.97 12.82 7.06
N ILE A 83 -1.70 13.12 8.13
CA ILE A 83 -1.27 14.03 9.21
C ILE A 83 0.01 13.52 9.89
N ARG A 84 0.13 12.20 10.09
CA ARG A 84 1.32 11.58 10.70
C ARG A 84 2.56 11.75 9.83
N VAL A 85 2.44 11.51 8.53
CA VAL A 85 3.55 11.72 7.58
C VAL A 85 3.89 13.21 7.48
N GLU A 86 2.90 14.10 7.44
CA GLU A 86 3.11 15.56 7.45
C GLU A 86 3.86 16.02 8.68
N HIS A 87 3.52 15.50 9.87
CA HIS A 87 4.20 15.83 11.11
C HIS A 87 5.68 15.38 11.10
N VAL A 88 5.97 14.18 10.58
CA VAL A 88 7.35 13.69 10.39
C VAL A 88 8.11 14.60 9.42
N CYS A 89 7.52 14.93 8.28
CA CYS A 89 8.13 15.80 7.27
C CYS A 89 8.40 17.20 7.83
N ALA A 90 7.45 17.79 8.57
CA ALA A 90 7.61 19.11 9.17
C ALA A 90 8.81 19.16 10.14
N ARG A 91 8.99 18.13 10.96
CA ARG A 91 10.13 18.04 11.90
C ARG A 91 11.48 17.85 11.21
N LEU A 92 11.49 17.22 10.03
CA LEU A 92 12.68 16.96 9.23
C LEU A 92 12.92 18.03 8.15
N ASN A 93 12.11 19.10 8.13
CA ASN A 93 12.15 20.16 7.11
C ASN A 93 12.02 19.61 5.67
N MET A 94 11.10 18.66 5.47
CA MET A 94 10.79 18.02 4.19
C MET A 94 9.37 18.37 3.72
N ILE A 95 9.12 18.17 2.43
CA ILE A 95 7.82 18.34 1.81
C ILE A 95 7.05 17.02 1.84
N SER A 96 5.83 17.01 2.39
CA SER A 96 4.92 15.87 2.25
C SER A 96 4.09 16.00 0.96
N LEU A 97 4.05 14.93 0.16
CA LEU A 97 3.32 14.88 -1.11
C LEU A 97 2.22 13.82 -1.05
N ALA A 98 0.96 14.25 -0.91
CA ALA A 98 -0.21 13.37 -0.85
C ALA A 98 -1.09 13.52 -2.10
N PHE A 99 -0.57 13.15 -3.27
CA PHE A 99 -1.21 13.40 -4.58
C PHE A 99 -2.60 12.75 -4.75
N LEU A 100 -2.88 11.68 -4.01
CA LEU A 100 -4.13 10.94 -4.11
C LEU A 100 -5.18 11.41 -3.10
N TRP A 101 -4.82 12.31 -2.19
CA TRP A 101 -5.68 12.69 -1.08
C TRP A 101 -6.96 13.40 -1.56
N GLN A 102 -8.10 12.97 -1.03
CA GLN A 102 -9.45 13.43 -1.39
C GLN A 102 -9.84 13.27 -2.86
N ARG A 103 -9.13 12.44 -3.63
CA ARG A 103 -9.61 12.00 -4.95
C ARG A 103 -10.83 11.10 -4.80
N ASP A 104 -11.74 11.15 -5.77
CA ASP A 104 -12.85 10.19 -5.86
C ASP A 104 -12.29 8.78 -6.04
N GLN A 105 -12.72 7.85 -5.18
CA GLN A 105 -12.11 6.50 -5.11
C GLN A 105 -12.48 5.64 -6.33
N LEU A 106 -13.70 5.80 -6.87
CA LEU A 106 -14.13 5.04 -8.04
C LEU A 106 -13.42 5.52 -9.31
N GLU A 107 -13.30 6.84 -9.48
CA GLU A 107 -12.52 7.46 -10.56
C GLU A 107 -11.05 7.08 -10.45
N LEU A 108 -10.47 7.14 -9.24
CA LEU A 108 -9.08 6.82 -9.01
C LEU A 108 -8.77 5.36 -9.40
N LEU A 109 -9.61 4.42 -8.96
CA LEU A 109 -9.43 3.01 -9.29
C LEU A 109 -9.59 2.75 -10.79
N ASP A 110 -10.53 3.42 -11.45
CA ASP A 110 -10.70 3.37 -12.91
C ASP A 110 -9.45 3.88 -13.63
N CYS A 111 -8.87 5.00 -13.16
CA CYS A 111 -7.64 5.59 -13.67
C CYS A 111 -6.43 4.67 -13.49
N MET A 112 -6.31 3.98 -12.35
CA MET A 112 -5.25 2.98 -12.11
C MET A 112 -5.34 1.84 -13.12
N ILE A 113 -6.55 1.30 -13.35
CA ILE A 113 -6.79 0.24 -14.32
C ILE A 113 -6.47 0.73 -15.74
N ALA A 114 -6.94 1.92 -16.11
CA ALA A 114 -6.67 2.53 -17.42
C ALA A 114 -5.18 2.81 -17.65
N SER A 115 -4.42 3.03 -16.58
CA SER A 115 -2.96 3.24 -16.62
C SER A 115 -2.16 1.92 -16.65
N ASN A 116 -2.81 0.78 -16.88
CA ASN A 116 -2.19 -0.55 -16.85
C ASN A 116 -1.50 -0.89 -15.52
N LEU A 117 -2.06 -0.42 -14.39
CA LEU A 117 -1.65 -0.89 -13.08
C LEU A 117 -2.23 -2.30 -12.87
N ASP A 118 -1.36 -3.29 -12.87
CA ASP A 118 -1.73 -4.67 -12.58
C ASP A 118 -1.56 -4.95 -11.09
N ALA A 119 -2.67 -5.03 -10.37
CA ALA A 119 -2.69 -5.36 -8.95
C ALA A 119 -3.71 -6.45 -8.63
N ILE A 120 -3.42 -7.23 -7.59
CA ILE A 120 -4.31 -8.26 -7.06
C ILE A 120 -4.71 -7.95 -5.62
N ILE A 121 -5.89 -8.39 -5.21
CA ILE A 121 -6.35 -8.32 -3.82
C ILE A 121 -5.64 -9.42 -3.01
N ILE A 122 -4.96 -9.06 -1.93
CA ILE A 122 -4.21 -9.99 -1.08
C ILE A 122 -4.79 -10.13 0.33
N LYS A 123 -5.75 -9.30 0.70
CA LYS A 123 -6.51 -9.41 1.95
C LYS A 123 -7.92 -8.94 1.71
N ILE A 124 -8.88 -9.58 2.37
CA ILE A 124 -10.26 -9.11 2.47
C ILE A 124 -10.69 -9.14 3.94
N ALA A 125 -11.51 -8.18 4.34
CA ALA A 125 -12.05 -8.07 5.70
C ALA A 125 -13.37 -7.27 5.74
N SER A 126 -14.15 -7.29 4.65
CA SER A 126 -15.38 -6.49 4.55
C SER A 126 -16.57 -7.27 4.03
N PHE A 127 -17.75 -6.74 4.36
CA PHE A 127 -19.03 -7.27 3.93
C PHE A 127 -19.13 -7.32 2.40
N GLY A 128 -19.64 -8.42 1.88
CA GLY A 128 -19.88 -8.60 0.45
C GLY A 128 -18.65 -9.03 -0.35
N LEU A 129 -17.46 -9.07 0.25
CA LEU A 129 -16.26 -9.72 -0.32
C LEU A 129 -16.23 -11.21 0.03
N SER A 130 -15.64 -12.02 -0.85
CA SER A 130 -15.58 -13.48 -0.73
C SER A 130 -14.18 -14.01 -1.03
N VAL A 131 -13.73 -14.97 -0.22
CA VAL A 131 -12.43 -15.65 -0.37
C VAL A 131 -12.28 -16.28 -1.76
N ASN A 132 -13.33 -16.92 -2.29
CA ASN A 132 -13.24 -17.65 -3.55
C ASN A 132 -13.32 -16.75 -4.79
N ARG A 133 -13.88 -15.54 -4.66
CA ARG A 133 -14.15 -14.64 -5.78
C ARG A 133 -13.15 -13.49 -5.85
N ASP A 134 -12.83 -12.88 -4.72
CA ASP A 134 -12.09 -11.63 -4.68
C ASP A 134 -10.64 -11.80 -4.22
N LEU A 135 -10.36 -12.74 -3.31
CA LEU A 135 -8.98 -12.95 -2.83
C LEU A 135 -8.10 -13.55 -3.95
N GLY A 136 -6.99 -12.88 -4.25
CA GLY A 136 -6.11 -13.19 -5.38
C GLY A 136 -6.61 -12.70 -6.74
N GLN A 137 -7.79 -12.05 -6.78
CA GLN A 137 -8.36 -11.54 -8.02
C GLN A 137 -7.67 -10.22 -8.41
N HIS A 138 -7.37 -10.08 -9.70
CA HIS A 138 -6.94 -8.79 -10.26
C HIS A 138 -8.00 -7.71 -10.03
N ILE A 139 -7.56 -6.53 -9.62
CA ILE A 139 -8.39 -5.35 -9.37
C ILE A 139 -9.22 -5.00 -10.60
N SER A 140 -8.63 -5.06 -11.80
CA SER A 140 -9.33 -4.82 -13.08
C SER A 140 -10.55 -5.72 -13.29
N LYS A 141 -10.48 -6.97 -12.82
CA LYS A 141 -11.58 -7.96 -12.91
C LYS A 141 -12.57 -7.79 -11.75
N ALA A 142 -12.08 -7.48 -10.55
CA ALA A 142 -12.91 -7.25 -9.36
C ALA A 142 -13.69 -5.91 -9.42
N PHE A 143 -13.23 -4.95 -10.23
CA PHE A 143 -13.71 -3.57 -10.23
C PHE A 143 -15.23 -3.43 -10.41
N SER A 144 -15.82 -4.22 -11.31
CA SER A 144 -17.28 -4.20 -11.52
C SER A 144 -18.07 -4.59 -10.27
N ASN A 145 -17.54 -5.51 -9.46
CA ASN A 145 -18.11 -5.92 -8.18
C ASN A 145 -17.87 -4.86 -7.11
N LEU A 146 -16.64 -4.34 -7.00
CA LEU A 146 -16.29 -3.27 -6.06
C LEU A 146 -17.18 -2.03 -6.26
N ARG A 147 -17.41 -1.62 -7.51
CA ARG A 147 -18.31 -0.50 -7.85
C ARG A 147 -19.76 -0.75 -7.41
N LYS A 148 -20.26 -1.98 -7.55
CA LYS A 148 -21.60 -2.36 -7.06
C LYS A 148 -21.68 -2.32 -5.54
N LEU A 149 -20.68 -2.88 -4.86
CA LEU A 149 -20.61 -2.89 -3.39
C LEU A 149 -20.51 -1.47 -2.83
N ALA A 150 -19.76 -0.58 -3.48
CA ALA A 150 -19.66 0.84 -3.11
C ALA A 150 -20.97 1.61 -3.24
N SER A 151 -21.89 1.15 -4.09
CA SER A 151 -23.23 1.75 -4.27
C SER A 151 -24.34 1.03 -3.49
N SER A 152 -23.98 0.08 -2.62
CA SER A 152 -24.94 -0.75 -1.88
C SER A 152 -25.42 -0.08 -0.59
N SER A 153 -26.37 -0.72 0.10
CA SER A 153 -26.88 -0.23 1.40
C SER A 153 -25.83 -0.24 2.51
N VAL A 154 -24.78 -1.05 2.38
CA VAL A 154 -23.61 -1.09 3.27
C VAL A 154 -22.39 -0.85 2.38
N PRO A 155 -22.06 0.42 2.08
CA PRO A 155 -21.12 0.75 1.04
C PRO A 155 -19.70 0.32 1.42
N LEU A 156 -19.08 -0.43 0.52
CA LEU A 156 -17.64 -0.71 0.53
C LEU A 156 -16.89 0.53 0.02
N ASN A 157 -15.78 0.91 0.65
CA ASN A 157 -14.84 1.83 0.05
C ASN A 157 -14.18 1.20 -1.19
N ALA A 158 -14.38 1.85 -2.34
CA ALA A 158 -13.89 1.31 -3.61
C ALA A 158 -12.37 1.10 -3.66
N CYS A 159 -11.57 1.85 -2.89
CA CYS A 159 -10.11 1.71 -2.80
C CYS A 159 -9.65 0.88 -1.59
N GLY A 160 -10.56 0.29 -0.82
CA GLY A 160 -10.24 -0.53 0.35
C GLY A 160 -9.81 0.26 1.59
N GLU A 161 -10.10 1.56 1.64
CA GLU A 161 -9.85 2.38 2.84
C GLU A 161 -10.52 1.78 4.08
N GLY A 162 -9.92 1.98 5.24
CA GLY A 162 -10.38 1.37 6.48
C GLY A 162 -10.02 -0.12 6.63
N GLY A 163 -9.23 -0.67 5.70
CA GLY A 163 -8.71 -2.04 5.76
C GLY A 163 -9.69 -3.09 5.23
N GLU A 164 -10.68 -2.67 4.45
CA GLU A 164 -11.70 -3.55 3.88
C GLU A 164 -11.13 -4.60 2.93
N TYR A 165 -10.11 -4.21 2.17
CA TYR A 165 -9.24 -5.11 1.44
C TYR A 165 -7.85 -4.47 1.29
N GLU A 166 -6.83 -5.29 1.09
CA GLU A 166 -5.48 -4.82 0.77
C GLU A 166 -5.04 -5.43 -0.57
N SER A 167 -4.15 -4.74 -1.27
CA SER A 167 -3.71 -5.15 -2.60
C SER A 167 -2.19 -5.11 -2.74
N ILE A 168 -1.69 -5.74 -3.79
CA ILE A 168 -0.31 -5.62 -4.23
C ILE A 168 -0.25 -5.40 -5.74
N THR A 169 0.60 -4.47 -6.16
CA THR A 169 0.94 -4.26 -7.57
C THR A 169 1.96 -5.29 -8.03
N LEU A 170 1.61 -6.06 -9.06
CA LEU A 170 2.45 -7.05 -9.71
C LEU A 170 3.22 -6.47 -10.90
N ASP A 171 2.60 -5.54 -11.62
CA ASP A 171 3.22 -4.84 -12.74
C ASP A 171 2.60 -3.45 -12.95
N CYS A 172 3.36 -2.53 -13.53
CA CYS A 172 2.84 -1.25 -14.02
C CYS A 172 3.85 -0.63 -15.00
N PRO A 173 3.49 0.41 -15.77
CA PRO A 173 4.36 0.95 -16.82
C PRO A 173 5.75 1.41 -16.38
N ILE A 174 5.93 1.75 -15.10
CA ILE A 174 7.22 2.17 -14.56
C ILE A 174 8.08 1.00 -14.05
N PHE A 175 7.53 -0.20 -13.92
CA PHE A 175 8.29 -1.39 -13.52
C PHE A 175 9.23 -1.84 -14.65
N LYS A 176 10.50 -2.07 -14.31
CA LYS A 176 11.51 -2.71 -15.15
C LYS A 176 11.37 -4.22 -15.18
N LYS A 177 10.73 -4.81 -14.16
CA LYS A 177 10.47 -6.25 -14.06
C LYS A 177 9.07 -6.48 -13.53
N GLN A 178 8.37 -7.44 -14.13
CA GLN A 178 7.09 -7.92 -13.63
C GLN A 178 7.31 -8.89 -12.46
N ILE A 179 6.48 -8.76 -11.44
CA ILE A 179 6.42 -9.69 -10.31
C ILE A 179 5.44 -10.80 -10.65
N VAL A 180 5.92 -12.04 -10.64
CA VAL A 180 5.10 -13.21 -10.93
C VAL A 180 4.94 -14.04 -9.66
N LEU A 181 3.68 -14.31 -9.31
CA LEU A 181 3.32 -15.15 -8.19
C LEU A 181 2.81 -16.50 -8.69
N GLN A 182 3.46 -17.57 -8.27
CA GLN A 182 3.08 -18.94 -8.62
C GLN A 182 2.11 -19.49 -7.57
N PRO A 183 1.00 -20.16 -7.96
CA PRO A 183 0.02 -20.69 -7.00
C PRO A 183 0.63 -21.58 -5.91
N LYS A 184 1.64 -22.38 -6.25
CA LYS A 184 2.38 -23.24 -5.29
C LYS A 184 3.13 -22.48 -4.19
N HIS A 185 3.35 -21.19 -4.36
CA HIS A 185 4.07 -20.32 -3.43
C HIS A 185 3.15 -19.33 -2.71
N ILE A 186 1.83 -19.50 -2.85
CA ILE A 186 0.83 -18.67 -2.21
C ILE A 186 0.02 -19.57 -1.27
N LYS A 187 -0.11 -19.14 -0.01
CA LYS A 187 -0.96 -19.82 0.96
C LYS A 187 -2.11 -18.90 1.36
N CYS A 188 -3.35 -19.38 1.24
CA CYS A 188 -4.50 -18.69 1.78
C CYS A 188 -4.59 -18.95 3.29
N VAL A 189 -4.71 -17.88 4.07
CA VAL A 189 -4.93 -17.93 5.52
C VAL A 189 -6.28 -17.28 5.80
N VAL A 190 -7.18 -18.03 6.42
CA VAL A 190 -8.51 -17.54 6.82
C VAL A 190 -8.50 -17.32 8.32
N SER A 191 -8.56 -16.05 8.72
CA SER A 191 -8.58 -15.64 10.14
C SER A 191 -10.00 -15.64 10.70
N SER A 192 -10.99 -15.33 9.87
CA SER A 192 -12.42 -15.45 10.21
C SER A 192 -13.21 -15.98 9.01
N SER A 193 -13.99 -17.02 9.24
CA SER A 193 -14.89 -17.61 8.25
C SER A 193 -16.31 -17.08 8.36
N ASP A 194 -16.49 -15.83 8.82
CA ASP A 194 -17.81 -15.18 8.87
C ASP A 194 -18.47 -15.24 7.48
N PRO A 195 -19.73 -15.68 7.38
CA PRO A 195 -20.39 -15.90 6.09
C PRO A 195 -20.69 -14.60 5.34
N PHE A 196 -20.67 -13.44 6.01
CA PHE A 196 -21.00 -12.15 5.45
C PHE A 196 -19.78 -11.22 5.30
N ALA A 197 -18.84 -11.28 6.23
CA ALA A 197 -17.61 -10.48 6.25
C ALA A 197 -16.39 -11.34 6.61
N PRO A 198 -15.96 -12.25 5.73
CA PRO A 198 -14.82 -13.11 5.99
C PRO A 198 -13.53 -12.29 6.08
N VAL A 199 -12.62 -12.72 6.95
CA VAL A 199 -11.26 -12.15 7.05
C VAL A 199 -10.28 -13.20 6.56
N ALA A 200 -9.63 -12.91 5.43
CA ALA A 200 -8.66 -13.81 4.83
C ALA A 200 -7.56 -13.03 4.12
N HIS A 201 -6.36 -13.61 4.06
CA HIS A 201 -5.24 -13.04 3.33
C HIS A 201 -4.39 -14.09 2.61
N LEU A 202 -3.62 -13.62 1.64
CA LEU A 202 -2.62 -14.39 0.93
C LEU A 202 -1.26 -14.19 1.57
N GLN A 203 -0.68 -15.27 2.07
CA GLN A 203 0.72 -15.33 2.47
C GLN A 203 1.56 -15.72 1.25
N ILE A 204 2.41 -14.80 0.80
CA ILE A 204 3.27 -14.98 -0.38
C ILE A 204 4.65 -15.47 0.09
N LEU A 205 4.98 -16.72 -0.23
CA LEU A 205 6.21 -17.37 0.22
C LEU A 205 7.39 -17.13 -0.73
N HIS A 206 7.10 -16.97 -2.03
CA HIS A 206 8.11 -16.75 -3.05
C HIS A 206 7.51 -15.97 -4.23
N PHE A 207 8.33 -15.15 -4.86
CA PHE A 207 8.00 -14.40 -6.07
C PHE A 207 9.12 -14.54 -7.10
N ASP A 208 8.75 -14.57 -8.37
CA ASP A 208 9.69 -14.52 -9.48
C ASP A 208 9.69 -13.10 -10.08
N LEU A 209 10.80 -12.72 -10.71
CA LEU A 209 10.91 -11.45 -11.44
C LEU A 209 11.22 -11.74 -12.90
N LEU A 210 10.36 -11.28 -13.80
CA LEU A 210 10.56 -11.38 -15.25
C LEU A 210 10.88 -10.01 -15.81
N VAL A 211 11.82 -9.91 -16.75
CA VAL A 211 12.15 -8.64 -17.39
C VAL A 211 10.95 -8.15 -18.22
N SER A 212 10.49 -6.94 -17.95
CA SER A 212 9.41 -6.31 -18.71
C SER A 212 9.99 -5.70 -19.99
N TYR A 213 9.59 -6.21 -21.15
CA TYR A 213 9.98 -5.65 -22.46
C TYR A 213 9.05 -4.49 -22.83
N VAL A 214 9.09 -3.38 -22.09
CA VAL A 214 8.29 -2.20 -22.42
C VAL A 214 9.20 -1.00 -22.68
N SER A 215 8.99 -0.39 -23.85
CA SER A 215 9.72 0.77 -24.37
C SER A 215 9.63 1.96 -23.41
N CYS A 216 10.79 2.56 -23.14
CA CYS A 216 10.98 3.69 -22.25
C CYS A 216 10.12 4.90 -22.68
N CYS A 217 9.05 5.19 -21.93
CA CYS A 217 8.54 6.57 -21.81
C CYS A 217 8.96 7.09 -20.45
N CYS A 218 9.88 8.04 -20.45
CA CYS A 218 10.27 8.79 -19.26
C CYS A 218 9.05 9.54 -18.71
N ILE A 219 8.38 8.94 -17.73
CA ILE A 219 7.46 9.64 -16.83
C ILE A 219 8.14 9.64 -15.47
N CYS A 220 8.59 10.83 -15.06
CA CYS A 220 8.99 11.08 -13.70
C CYS A 220 7.75 11.02 -12.79
N ILE A 221 7.87 10.26 -11.69
CA ILE A 221 6.96 10.19 -10.54
C ILE A 221 5.63 9.45 -10.78
N LEU A 222 5.52 8.24 -10.21
CA LEU A 222 4.25 7.64 -9.80
C LEU A 222 4.47 6.56 -8.73
N SER A 223 4.66 6.94 -7.46
CA SER A 223 4.62 5.95 -6.37
C SER A 223 3.17 5.69 -5.98
N ILE A 224 2.52 4.77 -6.70
CA ILE A 224 1.31 4.11 -6.25
C ILE A 224 1.72 2.93 -5.37
N PHE A 225 1.47 3.06 -4.07
CA PHE A 225 1.01 1.94 -3.27
C PHE A 225 -0.33 2.36 -2.70
N CYS A 226 -1.40 1.63 -3.06
CA CYS A 226 -2.66 1.70 -2.33
C CYS A 226 -2.33 1.35 -0.88
N HIS A 227 -2.24 2.39 -0.06
CA HIS A 227 -1.84 2.37 1.33
C HIS A 227 -0.47 1.76 1.65
N ASN A 228 0.33 2.59 2.32
CA ASN A 228 1.33 2.15 3.28
C ASN A 228 2.66 1.59 2.75
N LEU A 229 3.59 2.50 2.49
CA LEU A 229 4.93 2.53 3.08
C LEU A 229 5.60 3.83 2.65
N ALA A 230 6.28 4.51 3.56
CA ALA A 230 7.19 5.58 3.19
C ALA A 230 8.43 4.96 2.55
N SER A 231 8.32 4.58 1.28
CA SER A 231 9.47 4.22 0.46
C SER A 231 9.84 5.48 -0.31
N ILE A 232 10.91 6.13 0.13
CA ILE A 232 11.49 7.27 -0.59
C ILE A 232 12.33 6.68 -1.72
N PHE A 233 11.98 7.05 -2.94
CA PHE A 233 12.73 6.68 -4.13
C PHE A 233 13.62 7.87 -4.53
N SER A 234 14.93 7.64 -4.54
CA SER A 234 15.89 8.57 -5.15
C SER A 234 15.91 8.33 -6.68
N PRO A 235 15.99 9.38 -7.53
CA PRO A 235 15.96 9.25 -8.99
C PRO A 235 17.09 8.41 -9.58
#